data_AF-A0A1G0CN28-F1
#
_entry.id   AF-A0A1G0CN28-F1
#
_cell.length_a   1.000
_cell.length_b   1.000
_cell.length_c   1.000
_cell.angle_alpha   90.00
_cell.angle_beta   90.00
_cell.angle_gamma   90.00
#
_symmetry.space_group_name_H-M   'P 1'
#
loop_
_entity.id
_entity.type
_entity.pdbx_description
1 polymer ?
#
loop_
_entity_poly.entity_id
_entity_poly.type
_entity_poly.pdbx_seq_one_letter_code
_entity_poly.pdbx_strand_id
1 'polypeptide(L)'
;MFRQLAILLTASAIALLTNSVQAEALNVRLVMSGSAPPYQQFSAALDKALVENNADVTVIESQADAASRSNGGAKIDLVIAVGMKATEFAITDFDAPLLSTMIPRTSYEMLREKHSSLRSSNAVSAIYLDQPWDRQLNFIQAALPRHSVVGVLYSPNTPIVLPRLPQGMSLNAKSVSSAKTLFATLENILNSSDVLLVIPDSEIYSSSNVRNILLASYRQRVPLIGVSQAYVNAGALCAIFSTPEQLAEQVAKT
;
A
#
# COMPACT_ATOMS: atom_id res chain seq x y z
N MET A 1 52.32 5.79 44.64
CA MET A 1 50.85 5.63 44.69
C MET A 1 50.13 6.44 43.61
N PHE A 2 50.33 7.77 43.51
CA PHE A 2 49.67 8.63 42.50
C PHE A 2 49.91 8.24 41.02
N ARG A 3 51.12 7.76 40.68
CA ARG A 3 51.45 7.31 39.31
C ARG A 3 50.66 6.07 38.86
N GLN A 4 50.37 5.14 39.77
CA GLN A 4 49.62 3.93 39.43
C GLN A 4 48.11 4.22 39.28
N LEU A 5 47.59 5.17 40.06
CA LEU A 5 46.20 5.62 39.95
C LEU A 5 45.95 6.37 38.62
N ALA A 6 46.91 7.18 38.18
CA ALA A 6 46.82 7.88 36.88
C ALA A 6 46.84 6.91 35.69
N ILE A 7 47.66 5.85 35.75
CA ILE A 7 47.73 4.82 34.69
C ILE A 7 46.43 4.00 34.61
N LEU A 8 45.84 3.64 35.75
CA LEU A 8 44.54 2.96 35.81
C LEU A 8 43.38 3.82 35.28
N LEU A 9 43.38 5.12 35.57
CA LEU A 9 42.39 6.06 35.03
C LEU A 9 42.52 6.26 33.51
N THR A 10 43.74 6.35 32.97
CA THR A 10 43.96 6.45 31.52
C THR A 10 43.61 5.15 30.79
N ALA A 11 43.87 3.98 31.38
CA ALA A 11 43.50 2.70 30.79
C ALA A 11 41.98 2.50 30.73
N SER A 12 41.25 2.94 31.77
CA SER A 12 39.78 2.90 31.78
C SER A 12 39.16 3.88 30.77
N ALA A 13 39.77 5.06 30.56
CA ALA A 13 39.29 6.02 29.58
C ALA A 13 39.49 5.54 28.12
N ILE A 14 40.56 4.80 27.85
CA ILE A 14 40.82 4.21 26.53
C ILE A 14 39.87 3.04 26.24
N ALA A 15 39.54 2.22 27.25
CA ALA A 15 38.57 1.12 27.09
C ALA A 15 37.12 1.60 26.84
N LEU A 16 36.77 2.80 27.29
CA LEU A 16 35.47 3.44 27.01
C LEU A 16 35.40 4.09 25.61
N LEU A 17 36.55 4.40 24.99
CA LEU A 17 36.63 5.01 23.65
C LEU A 17 36.61 3.97 22.50
N THR A 18 36.73 2.68 22.80
CA THR A 18 36.74 1.60 21.80
C THR A 18 35.44 0.79 21.73
N ASN A 19 34.42 1.14 22.50
CA ASN A 19 33.08 0.58 22.32
C ASN A 19 32.42 1.24 21.12
N SER A 20 32.85 0.84 19.92
CA SER A 20 32.05 0.97 18.72
C SER A 20 30.76 0.21 18.99
N VAL A 21 29.68 0.92 19.33
CA VAL A 21 28.34 0.35 19.31
C VAL A 21 28.05 0.04 17.84
N GLN A 22 28.41 -1.17 17.40
CA GLN A 22 27.84 -1.71 16.16
C GLN A 22 26.38 -1.99 16.50
N ALA A 23 25.48 -1.20 15.89
CA ALA A 23 24.09 -1.61 15.82
C ALA A 23 24.06 -2.97 15.11
N GLU A 24 23.41 -3.95 15.71
CA GLU A 24 23.22 -5.25 15.07
C GLU A 24 22.37 -5.05 13.81
N ALA A 25 22.78 -5.67 12.70
CA ALA A 25 22.07 -5.56 11.43
C ALA A 25 20.62 -6.06 11.60
N LEU A 26 19.66 -5.23 11.18
CA LEU A 26 18.25 -5.58 11.20
C LEU A 26 17.99 -6.66 10.14
N ASN A 27 17.52 -7.83 10.55
CA ASN A 27 17.22 -8.92 9.63
C ASN A 27 15.80 -8.77 9.10
N VAL A 28 15.67 -8.27 7.87
CA VAL A 28 14.40 -8.02 7.21
C VAL A 28 14.09 -9.11 6.20
N ARG A 29 12.92 -9.73 6.35
CA ARG A 29 12.40 -10.68 5.36
C ARG A 29 11.47 -9.95 4.41
N LEU A 30 11.84 -9.85 3.14
CA LEU A 30 10.97 -9.31 2.09
C LEU A 30 10.20 -10.45 1.42
N VAL A 31 8.87 -10.42 1.53
CA VAL A 31 7.98 -11.41 0.92
C VAL A 31 7.16 -10.71 -0.15
N MET A 32 7.26 -11.17 -1.39
CA MET A 32 6.53 -10.59 -2.53
C MET A 32 5.43 -11.54 -3.01
N SER A 33 4.29 -10.96 -3.43
CA SER A 33 3.15 -11.71 -3.94
C SER A 33 3.40 -12.36 -5.31
N GLY A 34 4.46 -11.95 -6.00
CA GLY A 34 4.89 -12.50 -7.28
C GLY A 34 6.06 -11.73 -7.88
N SER A 35 6.45 -12.07 -9.11
CA SER A 35 7.59 -11.48 -9.83
C SER A 35 7.21 -10.45 -10.90
N ALA A 36 5.97 -9.96 -10.89
CA ALA A 36 5.52 -8.94 -11.85
C ALA A 36 6.32 -7.62 -11.69
N PRO A 37 6.46 -6.80 -12.76
CA PRO A 37 7.32 -5.62 -12.74
C PRO A 37 7.12 -4.64 -11.57
N PRO A 38 5.89 -4.35 -11.09
CA PRO A 38 5.71 -3.47 -9.93
C PRO A 38 6.39 -3.98 -8.65
N TYR A 39 6.48 -5.30 -8.45
CA TYR A 39 7.15 -5.88 -7.28
C TYR A 39 8.68 -5.80 -7.42
N GLN A 40 9.21 -6.01 -8.63
CA GLN A 40 10.64 -5.86 -8.91
C GLN A 40 11.09 -4.40 -8.77
N GLN A 41 10.27 -3.45 -9.25
CA GLN A 41 10.49 -2.02 -9.07
C GLN A 41 10.51 -1.62 -7.60
N PHE A 42 9.54 -2.13 -6.83
CA PHE A 42 9.50 -1.92 -5.38
C PHE A 42 10.78 -2.44 -4.72
N SER A 43 11.19 -3.69 -5.01
CA SER A 43 12.36 -4.29 -4.36
C SER A 43 13.65 -3.52 -4.66
N ALA A 44 13.88 -3.22 -5.95
CA ALA A 44 15.05 -2.45 -6.36
C ALA A 44 15.08 -1.04 -5.77
N ALA A 45 13.93 -0.39 -5.65
CA ALA A 45 13.82 0.92 -5.01
C ALA A 45 14.02 0.85 -3.49
N LEU A 46 13.59 -0.22 -2.85
CA LEU A 46 13.78 -0.45 -1.42
C LEU A 46 15.26 -0.64 -1.11
N ASP A 47 15.95 -1.51 -1.85
CA ASP A 47 17.39 -1.74 -1.69
C ASP A 47 18.18 -0.43 -1.82
N LYS A 48 17.84 0.36 -2.85
CA LYS A 48 18.44 1.68 -3.06
C LYS A 48 18.19 2.61 -1.87
N ALA A 49 16.94 2.71 -1.41
CA ALA A 49 16.57 3.60 -0.31
C ALA A 49 17.21 3.19 1.02
N LEU A 50 17.36 1.89 1.28
CA LEU A 50 18.03 1.38 2.48
C LEU A 50 19.52 1.71 2.51
N VAL A 51 20.19 1.58 1.35
CA VAL A 51 21.60 1.98 1.19
C VAL A 51 21.78 3.47 1.40
N GLU A 52 20.90 4.30 0.82
CA GLU A 52 20.94 5.77 0.97
C GLU A 52 20.70 6.22 2.43
N ASN A 53 19.91 5.46 3.19
CA ASN A 53 19.64 5.72 4.60
C ASN A 53 20.72 5.16 5.55
N ASN A 54 21.79 4.55 5.03
CA ASN A 54 22.82 3.83 5.81
C ASN A 54 22.22 2.81 6.79
N ALA A 55 21.10 2.18 6.40
CA ALA A 55 20.45 1.19 7.23
C ALA A 55 21.24 -0.13 7.15
N ASP A 56 21.74 -0.63 8.28
CA ASP A 56 22.37 -1.95 8.35
C ASP A 56 21.26 -3.01 8.32
N VAL A 57 20.79 -3.33 7.12
CA VAL A 57 19.62 -4.19 6.87
C VAL A 57 20.01 -5.32 5.95
N THR A 58 19.77 -6.56 6.39
CA THR A 58 19.88 -7.73 5.52
C THR A 58 18.50 -8.07 4.99
N VAL A 59 18.28 -7.90 3.68
CA VAL A 59 17.02 -8.25 3.01
C VAL A 59 17.12 -9.64 2.40
N ILE A 60 16.24 -10.54 2.80
CA ILE A 60 16.08 -11.85 2.14
C ILE A 60 14.77 -11.83 1.36
N GLU A 61 14.87 -11.92 0.04
CA GLU A 61 13.69 -11.98 -0.82
C GLU A 61 13.10 -13.39 -0.88
N SER A 62 11.78 -13.46 -0.87
CA SER A 62 11.03 -14.70 -1.07
C SER A 62 9.68 -14.44 -1.72
N GLN A 63 9.16 -15.41 -2.45
CA GLN A 63 7.77 -15.39 -2.92
C GLN A 63 6.88 -16.09 -1.90
N ALA A 64 5.64 -15.61 -1.75
CA ALA A 64 4.66 -16.15 -0.80
C ALA A 64 4.53 -17.69 -0.86
N ASP A 65 4.54 -18.28 -2.06
CA ASP A 65 4.40 -19.74 -2.24
C ASP A 65 5.72 -20.53 -2.09
N ALA A 66 6.87 -19.83 -2.09
CA ALA A 66 8.21 -20.43 -2.03
C ALA A 66 8.89 -20.26 -0.68
N ALA A 67 8.32 -19.42 0.20
CA ALA A 67 8.79 -19.22 1.56
C ALA A 67 8.49 -20.47 2.40
N SER A 68 9.31 -21.51 2.27
CA SER A 68 9.38 -22.55 3.28
C SER A 68 9.64 -21.89 4.63
N ARG A 69 8.87 -22.26 5.66
CA ARG A 69 9.13 -21.90 7.06
C ARG A 69 10.61 -22.05 7.31
N SER A 70 11.35 -20.93 7.36
CA SER A 70 12.79 -20.97 7.56
C SER A 70 13.04 -21.26 9.04
N ASN A 71 12.85 -22.53 9.44
CA ASN A 71 13.15 -23.08 10.75
C ASN A 71 14.67 -23.30 10.92
N GLY A 72 15.50 -22.35 10.49
CA GLY A 72 16.96 -22.52 10.52
C GLY A 72 17.73 -21.22 10.53
N GLY A 73 18.06 -20.74 11.73
CA GLY A 73 19.31 -20.04 12.01
C GLY A 73 19.23 -18.60 12.50
N ALA A 74 18.58 -17.70 11.75
CA ALA A 74 18.61 -16.27 12.02
C ALA A 74 17.24 -15.74 12.51
N LYS A 75 17.25 -14.93 13.56
CA LYS A 75 16.09 -14.20 14.06
C LYS A 75 15.62 -13.22 12.97
N ILE A 76 14.33 -13.23 12.65
CA ILE A 76 13.73 -12.24 11.74
C ILE A 76 13.22 -11.10 12.62
N ASP A 77 13.69 -9.89 12.37
CA ASP A 77 13.32 -8.71 13.16
C ASP A 77 12.09 -7.99 12.57
N LEU A 78 11.88 -8.09 11.26
CA LEU A 78 10.74 -7.52 10.55
C LEU A 78 10.44 -8.33 9.28
N VAL A 79 9.16 -8.53 8.99
CA VAL A 79 8.69 -9.02 7.69
C VAL A 79 8.05 -7.86 6.95
N ILE A 80 8.51 -7.63 5.72
CA ILE A 80 7.86 -6.72 4.78
C ILE A 80 7.11 -7.56 3.76
N ALA A 81 5.78 -7.49 3.78
CA ALA A 81 4.93 -8.22 2.84
C ALA A 81 4.41 -7.28 1.75
N VAL A 82 4.73 -7.58 0.50
CA VAL A 82 4.40 -6.76 -0.67
C VAL A 82 3.28 -7.42 -1.46
N GLY A 83 2.09 -6.80 -1.40
CA GLY A 83 0.86 -7.26 -2.02
C GLY A 83 0.03 -8.23 -1.15
N MET A 84 -1.18 -8.50 -1.60
CA MET A 84 -2.19 -9.23 -0.80
C MET A 84 -1.81 -10.67 -0.49
N LYS A 85 -1.23 -11.41 -1.45
CA LYS A 85 -0.85 -12.82 -1.25
C LYS A 85 0.29 -12.96 -0.23
N ALA A 86 1.30 -12.11 -0.35
CA ALA A 86 2.40 -12.04 0.60
C ALA A 86 1.89 -11.66 2.00
N THR A 87 0.93 -10.74 2.08
CA THR A 87 0.34 -10.33 3.36
C THR A 87 -0.44 -11.46 4.02
N GLU A 88 -1.30 -12.16 3.27
CA GLU A 88 -2.06 -13.31 3.78
C GLU A 88 -1.13 -14.43 4.26
N PHE A 89 -0.11 -14.76 3.47
CA PHE A 89 0.93 -15.72 3.86
C PHE A 89 1.71 -15.26 5.11
N ALA A 90 2.12 -13.99 5.16
CA ALA A 90 2.95 -13.52 6.24
C ALA A 90 2.24 -13.42 7.59
N ILE A 91 0.93 -13.15 7.58
CA ILE A 91 0.10 -13.14 8.79
C ILE A 91 0.02 -14.53 9.43
N THR A 92 0.09 -15.61 8.63
CA THR A 92 -0.05 -16.98 9.12
C THR A 92 1.26 -17.68 9.43
N ASP A 93 2.34 -17.33 8.74
CA ASP A 93 3.59 -18.11 8.76
C ASP A 93 4.79 -17.41 9.41
N PHE A 94 4.66 -16.15 9.85
CA PHE A 94 5.71 -15.48 10.62
C PHE A 94 5.24 -14.97 11.98
N ASP A 95 6.11 -15.16 12.98
CA ASP A 95 5.97 -14.64 14.33
C ASP A 95 6.74 -13.31 14.56
N ALA A 96 7.26 -12.69 13.50
CA ALA A 96 7.93 -11.39 13.60
C ALA A 96 6.94 -10.23 13.37
N PRO A 97 7.27 -8.99 13.77
CA PRO A 97 6.54 -7.80 13.33
C PRO A 97 6.34 -7.78 11.81
N LEU A 98 5.17 -7.34 11.36
CA LEU A 98 4.76 -7.36 9.96
C LEU A 98 4.40 -5.95 9.50
N LEU A 99 5.06 -5.50 8.43
CA LEU A 99 4.70 -4.32 7.67
C LEU A 99 4.20 -4.75 6.29
N SER A 100 2.92 -4.53 6.03
CA SER A 100 2.32 -4.83 4.73
C SER A 100 2.31 -3.60 3.82
N THR A 101 2.56 -3.76 2.53
CA THR A 101 2.58 -2.64 1.57
C THR A 101 2.06 -3.06 0.20
N MET A 102 1.78 -2.10 -0.67
CA MET A 102 1.16 -2.32 -1.98
C MET A 102 -0.18 -3.07 -1.90
N ILE A 103 -0.98 -2.75 -0.88
CA ILE A 103 -2.30 -3.33 -0.63
C ILE A 103 -3.38 -2.25 -0.44
N PRO A 104 -4.64 -2.50 -0.85
CA PRO A 104 -5.76 -1.65 -0.48
C PRO A 104 -6.09 -1.76 1.02
N ARG A 105 -6.50 -0.65 1.63
CA ARG A 105 -6.91 -0.61 3.05
C ARG A 105 -8.06 -1.56 3.34
N THR A 106 -9.12 -1.50 2.54
CA THR A 106 -10.32 -2.33 2.75
C THR A 106 -9.98 -3.83 2.74
N SER A 107 -9.17 -4.28 1.78
CA SER A 107 -8.74 -5.68 1.69
C SER A 107 -7.88 -6.09 2.88
N TYR A 108 -7.02 -5.20 3.37
CA TYR A 108 -6.21 -5.44 4.56
C TYR A 108 -7.07 -5.54 5.83
N GLU A 109 -8.05 -4.66 6.00
CA GLU A 109 -8.96 -4.67 7.16
C GLU A 109 -9.79 -5.95 7.19
N MET A 110 -10.39 -6.35 6.07
CA MET A 110 -11.10 -7.64 5.96
C MET A 110 -10.20 -8.83 6.30
N LEU A 111 -8.96 -8.82 5.81
CA LEU A 111 -7.99 -9.87 6.10
C LEU A 111 -7.65 -9.91 7.59
N ARG A 112 -7.45 -8.74 8.23
CA ARG A 112 -7.20 -8.66 9.68
C ARG A 112 -8.38 -9.15 10.50
N GLU A 113 -9.61 -8.83 10.10
CA GLU A 113 -10.82 -9.33 10.77
C GLU A 113 -10.94 -10.85 10.69
N LYS A 114 -10.71 -11.42 9.50
CA LYS A 114 -10.69 -12.88 9.27
C LYS A 114 -9.65 -13.59 10.13
N HIS A 115 -8.52 -12.94 10.40
CA HIS A 115 -7.41 -13.48 11.20
C HIS A 115 -7.37 -12.94 12.64
N SER A 116 -8.41 -12.25 13.11
CA SER A 116 -8.46 -11.62 14.44
C SER A 116 -8.38 -12.60 15.62
N SER A 117 -8.74 -13.87 15.38
CA SER A 117 -8.62 -14.97 16.34
C SER A 117 -7.20 -15.52 16.47
N LEU A 118 -6.33 -15.27 15.50
CA LEU A 118 -4.91 -15.56 15.60
C LEU A 118 -4.31 -14.52 16.55
N ARG A 119 -4.14 -14.91 17.81
CA ARG A 119 -3.50 -14.14 18.89
C ARG A 119 -2.00 -13.93 18.63
N SER A 120 -1.63 -13.46 17.45
CA SER A 120 -0.26 -13.02 17.20
C SER A 120 -0.04 -11.75 18.03
N SER A 121 0.83 -11.81 19.04
CA SER A 121 1.20 -10.64 19.87
C SER A 121 2.08 -9.65 19.10
N ASN A 122 2.27 -9.88 17.80
CA ASN A 122 3.24 -9.18 16.99
C ASN A 122 2.62 -7.91 16.41
N ALA A 123 3.42 -6.85 16.35
CA ALA A 123 2.99 -5.59 15.76
C ALA A 123 2.73 -5.81 14.26
N VAL A 124 1.47 -5.63 13.84
CA VAL A 124 1.08 -5.68 12.42
C VAL A 124 0.66 -4.28 11.99
N SER A 125 1.27 -3.78 10.92
CA SER A 125 1.02 -2.46 10.35
C SER A 125 0.97 -2.52 8.83
N ALA A 126 0.54 -1.42 8.19
CA ALA A 126 0.48 -1.37 6.74
C ALA A 126 0.65 0.05 6.16
N ILE A 127 1.19 0.09 4.94
CA ILE A 127 1.21 1.24 4.04
C ILE A 127 0.27 0.92 2.87
N TYR A 128 -0.76 1.75 2.69
CA TYR A 128 -1.85 1.48 1.75
C TYR A 128 -1.62 2.13 0.38
N LEU A 129 -2.22 1.53 -0.66
CA LEU A 129 -2.28 2.12 -2.01
C LEU A 129 -3.27 3.30 -2.10
N ASP A 130 -4.25 3.32 -1.22
CA ASP A 130 -5.34 4.28 -1.19
C ASP A 130 -4.83 5.72 -1.13
N GLN A 131 -5.30 6.54 -2.07
CA GLN A 131 -5.00 7.96 -2.07
C GLN A 131 -5.99 8.70 -1.17
N PRO A 132 -5.56 9.68 -0.35
CA PRO A 132 -6.49 10.50 0.41
C PRO A 132 -7.52 11.17 -0.51
N TRP A 133 -8.77 11.24 -0.08
CA TRP A 133 -9.85 11.85 -0.87
C TRP A 133 -9.53 13.28 -1.32
N ASP A 134 -8.98 14.11 -0.44
CA ASP A 134 -8.63 15.50 -0.77
C ASP A 134 -7.63 15.55 -1.95
N ARG A 135 -6.67 14.63 -1.99
CA ARG A 135 -5.71 14.52 -3.10
C ARG A 135 -6.42 14.16 -4.40
N GLN A 136 -7.34 13.21 -4.37
CA GLN A 136 -8.10 12.78 -5.54
C GLN A 136 -9.02 13.90 -6.06
N LEU A 137 -9.76 14.56 -5.18
CA LEU A 137 -10.72 15.61 -5.55
C LEU A 137 -10.01 16.88 -6.04
N ASN A 138 -8.91 17.28 -5.40
CA ASN A 138 -8.10 18.40 -5.86
C ASN A 138 -7.47 18.11 -7.24
N PHE A 139 -7.04 16.86 -7.46
CA PHE A 139 -6.56 16.44 -8.77
C PHE A 139 -7.65 16.53 -9.84
N ILE A 140 -8.86 16.06 -9.56
CA ILE A 140 -10.02 16.20 -10.46
C ILE A 140 -10.30 17.67 -10.74
N GLN A 141 -10.36 18.52 -9.72
CA GLN A 141 -10.61 19.95 -9.89
C GLN A 141 -9.56 20.63 -10.78
N ALA A 142 -8.28 20.26 -10.62
CA ALA A 142 -7.19 20.79 -11.43
C ALA A 142 -7.22 20.29 -12.88
N ALA A 143 -7.50 19.00 -13.08
CA ALA A 143 -7.51 18.38 -14.41
C ALA A 143 -8.79 18.69 -15.21
N LEU A 144 -9.92 18.83 -14.51
CA LEU A 144 -11.27 18.94 -15.07
C LEU A 144 -12.06 20.08 -14.41
N PRO A 145 -11.61 21.36 -14.53
CA PRO A 145 -12.17 22.48 -13.76
C PRO A 145 -13.65 22.81 -14.05
N ARG A 146 -14.20 22.28 -15.15
CA ARG A 146 -15.61 22.42 -15.53
C ARG A 146 -16.51 21.26 -15.05
N HIS A 147 -15.94 20.22 -14.46
CA HIS A 147 -16.67 19.04 -13.99
C HIS A 147 -16.83 19.15 -12.48
N SER A 148 -18.08 19.22 -12.04
CA SER A 148 -18.44 19.58 -10.66
C SER A 148 -19.11 18.44 -9.90
N VAL A 149 -19.67 17.45 -10.60
CA VAL A 149 -20.34 16.29 -9.98
C VAL A 149 -19.49 15.04 -10.16
N VAL A 150 -18.87 14.59 -9.08
CA VAL A 150 -18.04 13.37 -9.05
C VAL A 150 -18.91 12.17 -8.71
N GLY A 151 -19.05 11.23 -9.65
CA GLY A 151 -19.71 9.96 -9.45
C GLY A 151 -18.77 8.93 -8.81
N VAL A 152 -19.25 8.19 -7.81
CA VAL A 152 -18.53 7.06 -7.18
C VAL A 152 -19.46 5.86 -7.03
N LEU A 153 -19.01 4.71 -7.52
CA LEU A 153 -19.67 3.42 -7.28
C LEU A 153 -18.89 2.61 -6.24
N TYR A 154 -19.61 1.95 -5.34
CA TYR A 154 -19.00 1.15 -4.29
C TYR A 154 -19.90 -0.01 -3.88
N SER A 155 -19.31 -1.11 -3.41
CA SER A 155 -20.03 -2.21 -2.79
C SER A 155 -20.41 -1.89 -1.34
N PRO A 156 -21.42 -2.55 -0.75
CA PRO A 156 -21.78 -2.39 0.66
C PRO A 156 -20.64 -2.66 1.64
N ASN A 157 -19.66 -3.47 1.21
CA ASN A 157 -18.51 -3.87 2.03
C ASN A 157 -17.35 -2.86 1.96
N THR A 158 -17.45 -1.83 1.12
CA THR A 158 -16.45 -0.77 1.03
C THR A 158 -16.90 0.44 1.86
N PRO A 159 -16.28 0.69 3.02
CA PRO A 159 -16.63 1.85 3.84
C PRO A 159 -16.24 3.15 3.12
N ILE A 160 -17.24 3.93 2.72
CA ILE A 160 -17.01 5.30 2.24
C ILE A 160 -17.19 6.26 3.40
N VAL A 161 -16.09 6.81 3.89
CA VAL A 161 -16.11 8.02 4.70
C VAL A 161 -16.17 9.19 3.74
N LEU A 162 -17.32 9.89 3.72
CA LEU A 162 -17.52 11.03 2.83
C LEU A 162 -16.50 12.12 3.13
N PRO A 163 -15.73 12.57 2.13
CA PRO A 163 -14.71 13.59 2.34
C PRO A 163 -15.31 14.99 2.43
N ARG A 164 -14.50 15.93 2.92
CA ARG A 164 -14.77 17.35 2.72
C ARG A 164 -14.56 17.68 1.25
N LEU A 165 -15.61 18.12 0.57
CA LEU A 165 -15.52 18.44 -0.86
C LEU A 165 -14.91 19.83 -1.08
N PRO A 166 -14.09 20.00 -2.14
CA PRO A 166 -13.69 21.32 -2.62
C PRO A 166 -14.91 22.20 -2.96
N GLN A 167 -14.74 23.52 -2.89
CA GLN A 167 -15.81 24.46 -3.21
C GLN A 167 -16.28 24.27 -4.67
N GLY A 168 -17.60 24.22 -4.87
CA GLY A 168 -18.20 24.02 -6.19
C GLY A 168 -18.18 22.58 -6.69
N MET A 169 -17.75 21.62 -5.88
CA MET A 169 -17.80 20.19 -6.18
C MET A 169 -18.90 19.50 -5.37
N SER A 170 -19.52 18.48 -5.96
CA SER A 170 -20.49 17.60 -5.33
C SER A 170 -20.14 16.14 -5.59
N LEU A 171 -20.51 15.26 -4.67
CA LEU A 171 -20.25 13.82 -4.76
C LEU A 171 -21.58 13.07 -4.90
N ASN A 172 -21.73 12.33 -5.99
CA ASN A 172 -22.83 11.41 -6.22
C ASN A 172 -22.33 10.00 -5.99
N ALA A 173 -22.49 9.50 -4.77
CA ALA A 173 -22.07 8.15 -4.40
C ALA A 173 -23.24 7.18 -4.45
N LYS A 174 -23.07 6.02 -5.11
CA LYS A 174 -24.10 4.97 -5.19
C LYS A 174 -23.53 3.61 -4.80
N SER A 175 -24.17 2.99 -3.81
CA SER A 175 -23.87 1.62 -3.43
C SER A 175 -24.47 0.63 -4.44
N VAL A 176 -23.72 -0.40 -4.79
CA VAL A 176 -24.10 -1.48 -5.71
C VAL A 176 -24.01 -2.80 -4.96
N SER A 177 -25.15 -3.39 -4.64
CA SER A 177 -25.25 -4.61 -3.83
C SER A 177 -25.04 -5.91 -4.62
N SER A 178 -25.01 -5.85 -5.95
CA SER A 178 -24.80 -7.03 -6.80
C SER A 178 -24.33 -6.70 -8.22
N ALA A 179 -23.71 -7.67 -8.88
CA ALA A 179 -23.38 -7.58 -10.30
C ALA A 179 -24.62 -7.33 -11.20
N LYS A 180 -25.80 -7.82 -10.81
CA LYS A 180 -27.06 -7.62 -11.56
C LYS A 180 -27.50 -6.15 -11.57
N THR A 181 -27.29 -5.45 -10.46
CA THR A 181 -27.65 -4.03 -10.31
C THR A 181 -26.57 -3.08 -10.79
N LEU A 182 -25.35 -3.57 -11.02
CA LEU A 182 -24.19 -2.75 -11.40
C LEU A 182 -24.46 -1.92 -12.64
N PHE A 183 -24.94 -2.53 -13.73
CA PHE A 183 -25.10 -1.81 -15.01
C PHE A 183 -26.16 -0.71 -14.92
N ALA A 184 -27.31 -0.99 -14.32
CA ALA A 184 -28.37 0.02 -14.13
C ALA A 184 -27.90 1.16 -13.21
N THR A 185 -27.14 0.84 -12.16
CA THR A 185 -26.61 1.86 -11.23
C THR A 185 -25.50 2.69 -11.89
N LEU A 186 -24.67 2.06 -12.72
CA LEU A 186 -23.66 2.72 -13.53
C LEU A 186 -24.31 3.66 -14.55
N GLU A 187 -25.37 3.25 -15.23
CA GLU A 187 -26.06 4.14 -16.17
C GLU A 187 -26.66 5.36 -15.44
N ASN A 188 -27.29 5.14 -14.29
CA ASN A 188 -27.80 6.22 -13.46
C ASN A 188 -26.70 7.18 -12.99
N ILE A 189 -25.55 6.67 -12.55
CA ILE A 189 -24.44 7.51 -12.08
C ILE A 189 -23.83 8.32 -13.22
N LEU A 190 -23.67 7.72 -14.40
CA LEU A 190 -23.13 8.39 -15.58
C LEU A 190 -24.07 9.46 -16.11
N ASN A 191 -25.40 9.27 -16.01
CA ASN A 191 -26.37 10.28 -16.41
C ASN A 191 -26.46 11.48 -15.45
N SER A 192 -25.92 11.35 -14.23
CA SER A 192 -26.04 12.34 -13.15
C SER A 192 -24.70 12.77 -12.58
N SER A 193 -23.60 12.51 -13.29
CA SER A 193 -22.25 12.90 -12.88
C SER A 193 -21.44 13.38 -14.08
N ASP A 194 -20.57 14.34 -13.83
CA ASP A 194 -19.68 14.89 -14.85
C ASP A 194 -18.42 14.02 -15.02
N VAL A 195 -18.01 13.31 -13.98
CA VAL A 195 -16.81 12.47 -13.95
C VAL A 195 -17.05 11.23 -13.10
N LEU A 196 -16.52 10.08 -13.50
CA LEU A 196 -16.56 8.85 -12.70
C LEU A 196 -15.19 8.61 -12.06
N LEU A 197 -15.14 8.62 -10.73
CA LEU A 197 -13.93 8.31 -9.96
C LEU A 197 -13.94 6.83 -9.57
N VAL A 198 -12.88 6.11 -9.96
CA VAL A 198 -12.63 4.75 -9.49
C VAL A 198 -12.10 4.79 -8.06
N ILE A 199 -12.58 3.88 -7.23
CA ILE A 199 -12.02 3.61 -5.90
C ILE A 199 -11.55 2.15 -5.81
N PRO A 200 -10.64 1.80 -4.87
CA PRO A 200 -10.17 0.42 -4.65
C PRO A 200 -11.28 -0.51 -4.13
N ASP A 201 -12.20 -0.91 -5.00
CA ASP A 201 -13.28 -1.85 -4.72
C ASP A 201 -13.27 -2.98 -5.77
N SER A 202 -12.85 -4.17 -5.34
CA SER A 202 -12.71 -5.33 -6.23
C SER A 202 -14.04 -5.96 -6.65
N GLU A 203 -15.14 -5.71 -5.94
CA GLU A 203 -16.47 -6.20 -6.31
C GLU A 203 -17.02 -5.40 -7.50
N ILE A 204 -16.72 -4.10 -7.54
CA ILE A 204 -17.14 -3.19 -8.61
C ILE A 204 -16.12 -3.18 -9.75
N TYR A 205 -14.86 -2.92 -9.44
CA TYR A 205 -13.79 -2.64 -10.41
C TYR A 205 -12.83 -3.83 -10.58
N SER A 206 -13.37 -4.96 -11.01
CA SER A 206 -12.61 -6.16 -11.32
C SER A 206 -12.14 -6.21 -12.79
N SER A 207 -11.26 -7.15 -13.11
CA SER A 207 -10.87 -7.46 -14.50
C SER A 207 -12.06 -7.85 -15.38
N SER A 208 -13.13 -8.43 -14.80
CA SER A 208 -14.35 -8.77 -15.54
C SER A 208 -15.25 -7.57 -15.81
N ASN A 209 -15.18 -6.52 -14.97
CA ASN A 209 -16.14 -5.40 -15.02
C ASN A 209 -15.54 -4.13 -15.62
N VAL A 210 -14.24 -3.87 -15.41
CA VAL A 210 -13.59 -2.59 -15.75
C VAL A 210 -13.75 -2.21 -17.22
N ARG A 211 -13.66 -3.18 -18.14
CA ARG A 211 -13.85 -2.95 -19.58
C ARG A 211 -15.25 -2.43 -19.90
N ASN A 212 -16.29 -3.02 -19.28
CA ASN A 212 -17.67 -2.61 -19.50
C ASN A 212 -17.95 -1.24 -18.89
N ILE A 213 -17.36 -0.94 -17.72
CA ILE A 213 -17.45 0.37 -17.08
C ILE A 213 -16.85 1.45 -17.97
N LEU A 214 -15.64 1.22 -18.50
CA LEU A 214 -14.97 2.14 -19.42
C LEU A 214 -15.81 2.40 -20.68
N LEU A 215 -16.32 1.33 -21.31
CA LEU A 215 -17.16 1.43 -22.50
C LEU A 215 -18.45 2.22 -22.24
N ALA A 216 -19.09 2.02 -21.09
CA ALA A 216 -20.28 2.79 -20.71
C ALA A 216 -19.94 4.27 -20.49
N SER A 217 -18.81 4.57 -19.81
CA SER A 217 -18.37 5.94 -19.59
C SER A 217 -18.09 6.67 -20.91
N TYR A 218 -17.48 5.98 -21.88
CA TYR A 218 -17.23 6.53 -23.21
C TYR A 218 -18.51 6.83 -23.98
N ARG A 219 -19.49 5.91 -23.95
CA ARG A 219 -20.79 6.12 -24.60
C ARG A 219 -21.52 7.36 -24.07
N GLN A 220 -21.44 7.56 -22.76
CA GLN A 220 -22.04 8.72 -22.08
C GLN A 220 -21.14 9.97 -22.08
N ARG A 221 -19.93 9.87 -22.63
CA ARG A 221 -18.91 10.94 -22.63
C ARG A 221 -18.54 11.45 -21.23
N VAL A 222 -18.59 10.57 -20.24
CA VAL A 222 -18.18 10.86 -18.87
C VAL A 222 -16.75 10.36 -18.68
N PRO A 223 -15.75 11.22 -18.44
CA PRO A 223 -14.38 10.79 -18.19
C PRO A 223 -14.29 9.92 -16.93
N LEU A 224 -13.48 8.87 -17.02
CA LEU A 224 -13.16 8.01 -15.89
C LEU A 224 -11.77 8.35 -15.33
N ILE A 225 -11.67 8.52 -14.02
CA ILE A 225 -10.43 8.79 -13.29
C ILE A 225 -10.01 7.52 -12.57
N GLY A 226 -8.83 7.00 -12.93
CA GLY A 226 -8.32 5.73 -12.45
C GLY A 226 -7.47 5.83 -11.18
N VAL A 227 -7.13 4.66 -10.64
CA VAL A 227 -6.30 4.48 -9.43
C VAL A 227 -4.96 3.80 -9.71
N SER A 228 -4.58 3.64 -10.98
CA SER A 228 -3.28 3.09 -11.37
C SER A 228 -2.94 3.38 -12.83
N GLN A 229 -1.68 3.20 -13.22
CA GLN A 229 -1.25 3.25 -14.62
C GLN A 229 -2.03 2.27 -15.51
N ALA A 230 -2.42 1.10 -14.99
CA ALA A 230 -3.19 0.12 -15.74
C ALA A 230 -4.57 0.65 -16.14
N TYR A 231 -5.20 1.50 -15.32
CA TYR A 231 -6.44 2.17 -15.69
C TYR A 231 -6.26 3.14 -16.85
N VAL A 232 -5.19 3.94 -16.84
CA VAL A 232 -4.88 4.87 -17.95
C VAL A 232 -4.64 4.08 -19.22
N ASN A 233 -3.84 3.01 -19.17
CA ASN A 233 -3.59 2.14 -20.30
C ASN A 233 -4.88 1.47 -20.83
N ALA A 234 -5.85 1.20 -19.95
CA ALA A 234 -7.15 0.65 -20.31
C ALA A 234 -8.12 1.70 -20.91
N GLY A 235 -7.82 3.01 -20.78
CA GLY A 235 -8.64 4.09 -21.31
C GLY A 235 -9.26 5.01 -20.26
N ALA A 236 -8.83 4.99 -19.00
CA ALA A 236 -9.12 6.09 -18.09
C ALA A 236 -8.47 7.38 -18.62
N LEU A 237 -9.12 8.53 -18.41
CA LEU A 237 -8.60 9.81 -18.86
C LEU A 237 -7.25 10.13 -18.20
N CYS A 238 -7.20 9.93 -16.88
CA CYS A 238 -6.02 10.09 -16.06
C CYS A 238 -6.18 9.28 -14.77
N ALA A 239 -5.10 9.17 -13.99
CA ALA A 239 -5.11 8.47 -12.72
C ALA A 239 -4.18 9.17 -11.72
N ILE A 240 -4.47 8.99 -10.43
CA ILE A 240 -3.61 9.42 -9.34
C ILE A 240 -3.34 8.23 -8.41
N PHE A 241 -2.06 7.93 -8.19
CA PHE A 241 -1.62 6.74 -7.47
C PHE A 241 -0.20 6.92 -6.94
N SER A 242 0.16 6.13 -5.93
CA SER A 242 1.54 6.01 -5.47
C SER A 242 2.29 4.98 -6.30
N THR A 243 3.50 5.31 -6.75
CA THR A 243 4.33 4.37 -7.51
C THR A 243 4.99 3.34 -6.57
N PRO A 244 5.42 2.17 -7.09
CA PRO A 244 6.19 1.22 -6.30
C PRO A 244 7.43 1.84 -5.63
N GLU A 245 8.12 2.74 -6.33
CA GLU A 245 9.31 3.43 -5.82
C GLU A 245 8.96 4.36 -4.66
N GLN A 246 7.88 5.14 -4.77
CA GLN A 246 7.42 6.01 -3.68
C GLN A 246 7.02 5.22 -2.43
N LEU A 247 6.41 4.05 -2.62
CA LEU A 247 6.06 3.16 -1.51
C LEU A 247 7.29 2.53 -0.87
N ALA A 248 8.28 2.15 -1.67
CA ALA A 248 9.55 1.63 -1.18
C ALA A 248 10.33 2.69 -0.38
N GLU A 249 10.36 3.94 -0.86
CA GLU A 249 10.95 5.07 -0.12
C GLU A 249 10.23 5.33 1.21
N GLN A 250 8.90 5.20 1.24
CA GLN A 250 8.14 5.35 2.47
C GLN A 250 8.42 4.21 3.46
N VAL A 251 8.51 2.97 2.96
CA VAL A 251 8.87 1.79 3.76
C VAL A 251 10.26 1.96 4.37
N ALA A 252 11.26 2.39 3.59
CA ALA A 252 12.62 2.59 4.09
C ALA A 252 12.75 3.68 5.17
N LYS A 253 11.75 4.57 5.29
CA LYS A 253 11.71 5.66 6.28
C LYS A 253 10.90 5.32 7.54
N THR A 254 10.12 4.25 7.51
CA THR A 254 9.20 3.85 8.59
C THR A 254 9.89 2.90 9.55
#